data_AF-A0A321LWF1-F1
#
_entry.id   AF-A0A321LWF1-F1
#
_cell.length_a   1.000
_cell.length_b   1.000
_cell.length_c   1.000
_cell.angle_alpha   90.00
_cell.angle_beta   90.00
_cell.angle_gamma   90.00
#
_symmetry.space_group_name_H-M   'P 1'
#
loop_
_entity.id
_entity.type
_entity.pdbx_description
1 polymer ?
#
loop_
_entity_poly.entity_id
_entity_poly.type
_entity_poly.pdbx_seq_one_letter_code
_entity_poly.pdbx_strand_id
1 'polypeptide(L)'
;MKFLAALLLIMASWLPATSQRSSYDPAAKQPSKQGDGFVDFALKQVNSQNKDYGCQIDDARKLLVDQTVKSITSWAVLVSLSFLVLSFFLLLHQHRERNHREIIAAGLLTQYHNALTEARSQAEEAIRRYNALVNRINSTTEARQRAASPSPEHAQVDPTGMSLPRQIKPQSAPVSQAKEGNRSKGNNTVSPESKPQKREAEPDLIAQISTLQQQLNASHEREKNLQKELTKAQRRAPTIQPKETNIAG
;
A
#
# COMPACT_ATOMS: atom_id res chain seq x y z
N MET A 1 0.82 15.31 -13.05
CA MET A 1 0.47 16.14 -14.22
C MET A 1 -0.66 17.13 -13.93
N LYS A 2 -1.95 16.74 -13.93
CA LYS A 2 -3.09 17.70 -13.85
C LYS A 2 -3.02 18.73 -12.71
N PHE A 3 -2.67 18.31 -11.49
CA PHE A 3 -2.50 19.22 -10.34
C PHE A 3 -1.30 20.19 -10.45
N LEU A 4 -0.25 19.81 -11.19
CA LEU A 4 0.91 20.66 -11.45
C LEU A 4 0.56 21.81 -12.40
N ALA A 5 -0.29 21.54 -13.41
CA ALA A 5 -0.83 22.57 -14.30
C ALA A 5 -1.76 23.55 -13.56
N ALA A 6 -2.60 23.06 -12.64
CA ALA A 6 -3.44 23.91 -11.80
C ALA A 6 -2.60 24.79 -10.85
N LEU A 7 -1.55 24.23 -10.24
CA LEU A 7 -0.62 24.99 -9.40
C LEU A 7 0.12 26.08 -10.22
N LEU A 8 0.58 25.75 -11.43
CA LEU A 8 1.24 26.69 -12.33
C LEU A 8 0.30 27.81 -12.79
N LEU A 9 -0.98 27.53 -13.06
CA LEU A 9 -1.97 28.55 -13.40
C LEU A 9 -2.25 29.52 -12.23
N ILE A 10 -2.34 29.00 -11.00
CA ILE A 10 -2.54 29.83 -9.81
C ILE A 10 -1.30 30.69 -9.54
N MET A 11 -0.09 30.10 -9.64
CA MET A 11 1.17 30.84 -9.47
C MET A 11 1.38 31.87 -10.59
N ALA A 12 1.06 31.56 -11.85
CA ALA A 12 1.16 32.50 -12.97
C ALA A 12 0.23 33.72 -12.80
N SER A 13 -0.95 33.53 -12.19
CA SER A 13 -1.86 34.63 -11.82
C SER A 13 -1.33 35.52 -10.68
N TRP A 14 -0.28 35.05 -9.97
CA TRP A 14 0.34 35.74 -8.83
C TRP A 14 1.79 36.17 -9.09
N LEU A 15 2.33 35.93 -10.29
CA LEU A 15 3.59 36.57 -10.70
C LEU A 15 3.30 38.06 -10.92
N PRO A 16 3.86 38.99 -10.09
CA PRO A 16 3.90 40.37 -10.51
C PRO A 16 4.73 40.40 -11.79
N ALA A 17 4.14 40.92 -12.88
CA ALA A 17 4.88 41.11 -14.12
C ALA A 17 6.09 42.01 -13.83
N THR A 18 7.27 41.41 -13.74
CA THR A 18 8.56 42.09 -13.61
C THR A 18 8.97 42.63 -14.97
N SER A 19 8.12 43.53 -15.50
CA SER A 19 8.44 44.39 -16.63
C SER A 19 9.81 45.01 -16.35
N GLN A 20 10.77 44.74 -17.22
CA GLN A 20 12.11 45.31 -17.12
C GLN A 20 11.96 46.83 -16.99
N ARG A 21 12.62 47.42 -15.98
CA ARG A 21 12.78 48.88 -15.92
C ARG A 21 13.58 49.30 -17.14
N SER A 22 12.88 49.74 -18.18
CA SER A 22 13.49 50.52 -19.25
C SER A 22 14.11 51.75 -18.59
N SER A 23 15.44 51.84 -18.66
CA SER A 23 16.16 52.92 -18.00
C SER A 23 15.78 54.24 -18.66
N TYR A 24 15.23 55.17 -17.88
CA TYR A 24 14.93 56.52 -18.33
C TYR A 24 16.24 57.21 -18.74
N ASP A 25 16.42 57.45 -20.03
CA ASP A 25 17.55 58.20 -20.57
C ASP A 25 17.21 59.71 -20.59
N PRO A 26 17.88 60.54 -19.75
CA PRO A 26 17.64 61.98 -19.74
C PRO A 26 18.15 62.70 -21.00
N ALA A 27 18.83 62.02 -21.94
CA ALA A 27 19.30 62.60 -23.20
C ALA A 27 18.21 62.75 -24.30
N ALA A 28 16.98 62.27 -24.07
CA ALA A 28 15.86 62.32 -25.04
C ALA A 28 15.28 63.74 -25.32
N LYS A 29 16.11 64.79 -25.27
CA LYS A 29 15.78 66.18 -25.63
C LYS A 29 16.72 66.74 -26.70
N GLN A 30 16.88 66.01 -27.80
CA GLN A 30 17.31 66.60 -29.07
C GLN A 30 16.36 66.18 -30.18
N PRO A 31 15.76 67.11 -30.95
CA PRO A 31 14.99 66.79 -32.14
C PRO A 31 15.94 66.46 -33.29
N SER A 32 16.67 65.34 -33.18
CA SER A 32 17.45 64.82 -34.31
C SER A 32 16.49 64.34 -35.39
N LYS A 33 16.50 65.02 -36.54
CA LYS A 33 15.79 64.57 -37.75
C LYS A 33 16.38 63.21 -38.20
N GLN A 34 15.82 62.12 -37.69
CA GLN A 34 16.07 60.76 -38.17
C GLN A 34 14.87 60.38 -39.05
N GLY A 35 15.14 59.94 -40.28
CA GLY A 35 14.08 59.65 -41.26
C GLY A 35 13.23 58.44 -40.87
N ASP A 36 12.00 58.40 -41.37
CA ASP A 36 11.00 57.37 -41.09
C ASP A 36 11.54 55.95 -41.34
N GLY A 37 12.03 55.30 -40.28
CA GLY A 37 12.48 53.91 -40.33
C GLY A 37 11.30 52.94 -40.17
N PHE A 38 11.42 51.74 -40.75
CA PHE A 38 10.41 50.68 -40.63
C PHE A 38 9.98 50.37 -39.18
N VAL A 39 10.88 50.57 -38.21
CA VAL A 39 10.61 50.40 -36.77
C VAL A 39 9.61 51.45 -36.26
N ASP A 40 9.72 52.70 -36.70
CA ASP A 40 8.79 53.77 -36.29
C ASP A 40 7.41 53.58 -36.95
N PHE A 41 7.38 53.12 -38.20
CA PHE A 41 6.12 52.72 -38.85
C PHE A 41 5.42 51.57 -38.10
N ALA A 42 6.18 50.56 -37.65
CA ALA A 42 5.65 49.46 -36.84
C ALA A 42 5.18 49.91 -35.45
N LEU A 43 5.94 50.79 -34.76
CA LEU A 43 5.50 51.36 -33.48
C LEU A 43 4.22 52.20 -33.64
N LYS A 44 4.11 52.98 -34.72
CA LYS A 44 2.95 53.83 -35.03
C LYS A 44 1.73 53.01 -35.48
N GLN A 45 1.94 51.84 -36.07
CA GLN A 45 0.89 50.85 -36.35
C GLN A 45 0.34 50.20 -35.07
N VAL A 46 1.19 49.93 -34.07
CA VAL A 46 0.82 49.27 -32.80
C VAL A 46 0.33 50.26 -31.73
N ASN A 47 0.89 51.47 -31.69
CA ASN A 47 0.58 52.53 -30.73
C ASN A 47 0.28 53.86 -31.46
N SER A 48 -0.77 53.88 -32.27
CA SER A 48 -1.11 55.01 -33.14
C SER A 48 -1.47 56.31 -32.42
N GLN A 49 -1.74 56.25 -31.11
CA GLN A 49 -2.00 57.42 -30.26
C GLN A 49 -0.78 57.87 -29.44
N ASN A 50 0.39 57.25 -29.64
CA ASN A 50 1.60 57.45 -28.81
C ASN A 50 1.30 57.42 -27.30
N LYS A 51 0.45 56.47 -26.89
CA LYS A 51 -0.04 56.36 -25.53
C LYS A 51 1.03 55.71 -24.66
N ASP A 52 1.39 56.35 -23.55
CA ASP A 52 2.37 55.78 -22.62
C ASP A 52 1.71 54.64 -21.82
N TYR A 53 1.96 53.40 -22.26
CA TYR A 53 1.54 52.20 -21.55
C TYR A 53 2.35 51.95 -20.27
N GLY A 54 3.59 52.46 -20.18
CA GLY A 54 4.42 52.36 -18.98
C GLY A 54 3.79 53.13 -17.82
N CYS A 55 3.45 54.40 -18.03
CA CYS A 55 2.73 55.20 -17.04
C CYS A 55 1.37 54.59 -16.64
N GLN A 56 0.57 54.14 -17.61
CA GLN A 56 -0.74 53.51 -17.30
C GLN A 56 -0.59 52.23 -16.46
N ILE A 57 0.43 51.40 -16.73
CA ILE A 57 0.69 50.17 -15.96
C ILE A 57 1.23 50.51 -14.56
N ASP A 58 2.13 51.49 -14.44
CA ASP A 58 2.65 51.90 -13.13
C ASP A 58 1.60 52.61 -12.27
N ASP A 59 0.69 53.39 -12.85
CA ASP A 59 -0.42 54.01 -12.10
C ASP A 59 -1.48 52.97 -11.70
N ALA A 60 -1.81 52.01 -12.57
CA ALA A 60 -2.64 50.86 -12.21
C ALA A 60 -2.00 50.01 -11.09
N ARG A 61 -0.68 49.81 -11.14
CA ARG A 61 0.09 49.12 -10.09
C ARG A 61 0.04 49.90 -8.77
N LYS A 62 0.28 51.22 -8.78
CA LYS A 62 0.19 52.07 -7.58
C LYS A 62 -1.20 52.00 -6.95
N LEU A 63 -2.26 52.09 -7.77
CA LEU A 63 -3.64 52.02 -7.31
C LEU A 63 -3.97 50.65 -6.69
N LEU A 64 -3.57 49.55 -7.35
CA LEU A 64 -3.72 48.20 -6.80
C LEU A 64 -2.98 48.02 -5.48
N VAL A 65 -1.74 48.53 -5.37
CA VAL A 65 -0.93 48.43 -4.14
C VAL A 65 -1.48 49.31 -3.02
N ASP A 66 -1.86 50.57 -3.25
CA ASP A 66 -2.48 51.42 -2.22
C ASP A 66 -3.80 50.78 -1.74
N GLN A 67 -4.63 50.28 -2.66
CA GLN A 67 -5.88 49.61 -2.31
C GLN A 67 -5.67 48.30 -1.53
N THR A 68 -4.71 47.46 -1.92
CA THR A 68 -4.47 46.17 -1.24
C THR A 68 -3.70 46.28 0.07
N VAL A 69 -2.78 47.23 0.21
CA VAL A 69 -2.02 47.41 1.47
C VAL A 69 -2.85 48.11 2.54
N LYS A 70 -3.69 49.07 2.15
CA LYS A 70 -4.36 50.03 3.04
C LYS A 70 -5.78 49.63 3.44
N SER A 71 -6.46 48.79 2.66
CA SER A 71 -7.76 48.23 3.06
C SER A 71 -7.58 47.00 3.96
N ILE A 72 -8.38 46.88 5.02
CA ILE A 72 -8.37 45.68 5.88
C ILE A 72 -9.07 44.49 5.21
N THR A 73 -9.97 44.77 4.26
CA THR A 73 -10.76 43.76 3.54
C THR A 73 -9.93 42.95 2.57
N SER A 74 -8.92 43.53 1.91
CA SER A 74 -7.96 42.79 1.08
C SER A 74 -7.18 41.75 1.91
N TRP A 75 -6.72 42.11 3.10
CA TRP A 75 -6.03 41.19 4.01
C TRP A 75 -6.96 40.07 4.49
N ALA A 76 -8.22 40.37 4.80
CA ALA A 76 -9.21 39.34 5.14
C ALA A 76 -9.48 38.38 3.97
N VAL A 77 -9.55 38.88 2.73
CA VAL A 77 -9.66 38.06 1.51
C VAL A 77 -8.39 37.23 1.28
N LEU A 78 -7.19 37.79 1.47
CA LEU A 78 -5.92 37.06 1.36
C LEU A 78 -5.82 35.92 2.37
N VAL A 79 -6.16 36.19 3.64
CA VAL A 79 -6.15 35.18 4.72
C VAL A 79 -7.19 34.09 4.46
N SER A 80 -8.43 34.45 4.10
CA SER A 80 -9.46 33.46 3.80
C SER A 80 -9.14 32.62 2.56
N LEU A 81 -8.56 33.22 1.51
CA LEU A 81 -8.08 32.50 0.34
C LEU A 81 -6.92 31.54 0.68
N SER A 82 -5.98 31.97 1.52
CA SER A 82 -4.90 31.11 2.03
C SER A 82 -5.45 29.92 2.82
N PHE A 83 -6.42 30.15 3.72
CA PHE A 83 -7.13 29.08 4.43
C PHE A 83 -7.90 28.13 3.49
N LEU A 84 -8.53 28.65 2.44
CA LEU A 84 -9.24 27.85 1.44
C LEU A 84 -8.27 26.94 0.67
N VAL A 85 -7.12 27.48 0.23
CA VAL A 85 -6.06 26.72 -0.44
C VAL A 85 -5.47 25.65 0.49
N LEU A 86 -5.17 25.99 1.75
CA LEU A 86 -4.66 25.05 2.74
C LEU A 86 -5.65 23.92 3.02
N SER A 87 -6.93 24.25 3.22
CA SER A 87 -8.03 23.29 3.40
C SER A 87 -8.16 22.34 2.20
N PHE A 88 -8.09 22.88 0.97
CA PHE A 88 -8.10 22.07 -0.25
C PHE A 88 -6.92 21.08 -0.32
N PHE A 89 -5.71 21.50 0.06
CA PHE A 89 -4.57 20.59 0.15
C PHE A 89 -4.75 19.50 1.22
N LEU A 90 -5.30 19.84 2.39
CA LEU A 90 -5.61 18.87 3.44
C LEU A 90 -6.65 17.85 2.98
N LEU A 91 -7.70 18.28 2.27
CA LEU A 91 -8.71 17.39 1.69
C LEU A 91 -8.12 16.46 0.63
N LEU A 92 -7.27 16.96 -0.28
CA LEU A 92 -6.57 16.12 -1.25
C LEU A 92 -5.63 15.11 -0.58
N HIS A 93 -4.90 15.53 0.46
CA HIS A 93 -4.03 14.65 1.23
C HIS A 93 -4.83 13.54 1.93
N GLN A 94 -5.92 13.91 2.61
CA GLN A 94 -6.81 12.97 3.28
C GLN A 94 -7.50 12.02 2.30
N HIS A 95 -7.87 12.48 1.10
CA HIS A 95 -8.45 11.63 0.07
C HIS A 95 -7.44 10.59 -0.45
N ARG A 96 -6.18 10.98 -0.70
CA ARG A 96 -5.12 10.01 -1.06
C ARG A 96 -4.90 8.98 0.04
N GLU A 97 -4.85 9.42 1.29
CA GLU A 97 -4.65 8.54 2.46
C GLU A 97 -5.82 7.55 2.64
N ARG A 98 -7.07 7.98 2.44
CA ARG A 98 -8.24 7.10 2.43
C ARG A 98 -8.15 6.06 1.30
N ASN A 99 -7.91 6.49 0.07
CA ASN A 99 -7.80 5.58 -1.07
C ASN A 99 -6.67 4.54 -0.87
N HIS A 100 -5.53 4.94 -0.29
CA HIS A 100 -4.45 4.00 0.05
C HIS A 100 -4.89 2.96 1.10
N ARG A 101 -5.62 3.39 2.15
CA ARG A 101 -6.16 2.48 3.18
C ARG A 101 -7.21 1.53 2.62
N GLU A 102 -8.09 2.01 1.74
CA GLU A 102 -9.10 1.19 1.06
C GLU A 102 -8.47 0.10 0.20
N ILE A 103 -7.43 0.43 -0.58
CA ILE A 103 -6.67 -0.54 -1.39
C ILE A 103 -6.00 -1.60 -0.50
N ILE A 104 -5.37 -1.19 0.60
CA ILE A 104 -4.71 -2.11 1.55
C ILE A 104 -5.76 -3.03 2.23
N ALA A 105 -6.89 -2.47 2.65
CA ALA A 105 -7.97 -3.24 3.28
C ALA A 105 -8.60 -4.25 2.30
N ALA A 106 -8.84 -3.85 1.06
CA ALA A 106 -9.33 -4.75 0.01
C ALA A 106 -8.32 -5.89 -0.27
N GLY A 107 -7.03 -5.59 -0.38
CA GLY A 107 -5.98 -6.59 -0.55
C GLY A 107 -5.91 -7.60 0.59
N LEU A 108 -5.95 -7.12 1.84
CA LEU A 108 -6.00 -7.97 3.04
C LEU A 108 -7.24 -8.86 3.07
N LEU A 109 -8.42 -8.31 2.73
CA LEU A 109 -9.66 -9.06 2.70
C LEU A 109 -9.64 -10.17 1.63
N THR A 110 -9.10 -9.88 0.44
CA THR A 110 -8.92 -10.88 -0.62
C THR A 110 -7.94 -11.97 -0.20
N GLN A 111 -6.80 -11.61 0.40
CA GLN A 111 -5.80 -12.58 0.86
C GLN A 111 -6.37 -13.49 1.96
N TYR A 112 -7.11 -12.92 2.92
CA TYR A 112 -7.78 -13.67 3.99
C TYR A 112 -8.83 -14.64 3.43
N HIS A 113 -9.65 -14.19 2.47
CA HIS A 113 -10.67 -15.03 1.85
C HIS A 113 -10.07 -16.20 1.06
N ASN A 114 -8.97 -15.96 0.34
CA ASN A 114 -8.25 -17.01 -0.37
C ASN A 114 -7.67 -18.05 0.61
N ALA A 115 -6.94 -17.60 1.63
CA ALA A 115 -6.35 -18.47 2.66
C ALA A 115 -7.40 -19.30 3.42
N LEU A 116 -8.57 -18.73 3.71
CA LEU A 116 -9.69 -19.45 4.35
C LEU A 116 -10.27 -20.52 3.41
N THR A 117 -10.35 -20.23 2.12
CA THR A 117 -10.84 -21.18 1.10
C THR A 117 -9.87 -22.34 0.90
N GLU A 118 -8.56 -22.06 0.85
CA GLU A 118 -7.49 -23.06 0.80
C GLU A 118 -7.46 -23.93 2.07
N ALA A 119 -7.56 -23.34 3.25
CA ALA A 119 -7.62 -24.08 4.52
C ALA A 119 -8.85 -25.01 4.58
N ARG A 120 -10.00 -24.57 4.03
CA ARG A 120 -11.21 -25.41 3.93
C ARG A 120 -11.01 -26.58 2.97
N SER A 121 -10.48 -26.36 1.77
CA SER A 121 -10.25 -27.45 0.81
C SER A 121 -9.23 -28.46 1.35
N GLN A 122 -8.17 -28.00 2.01
CA GLN A 122 -7.19 -28.87 2.67
C GLN A 122 -7.80 -29.68 3.82
N ALA A 123 -8.67 -29.09 4.64
CA ALA A 123 -9.40 -29.79 5.69
C ALA A 123 -10.36 -30.85 5.12
N GLU A 124 -11.10 -30.54 4.06
CA GLU A 124 -11.92 -31.52 3.35
C GLU A 124 -11.09 -32.67 2.78
N GLU A 125 -9.94 -32.39 2.16
CA GLU A 125 -9.03 -33.43 1.68
C GLU A 125 -8.53 -34.33 2.82
N ALA A 126 -8.15 -33.76 3.95
CA ALA A 126 -7.71 -34.51 5.12
C ALA A 126 -8.84 -35.43 5.64
N ILE A 127 -10.08 -34.93 5.72
CA ILE A 127 -11.27 -35.72 6.09
C ILE A 127 -11.53 -36.84 5.08
N ARG A 128 -11.45 -36.56 3.76
CA ARG A 128 -11.62 -37.58 2.71
C ARG A 128 -10.55 -38.67 2.80
N ARG A 129 -9.29 -38.30 3.03
CA ARG A 129 -8.17 -39.25 3.20
C ARG A 129 -8.35 -40.11 4.47
N TYR A 130 -8.77 -39.50 5.58
CA TYR A 130 -9.06 -40.21 6.82
C TYR A 130 -10.22 -41.20 6.64
N ASN A 131 -11.36 -40.76 6.08
CA ASN A 131 -12.52 -41.62 5.83
C ASN A 131 -12.18 -42.76 4.85
N ALA A 132 -11.36 -42.50 3.81
CA ALA A 132 -10.88 -43.54 2.91
C ALA A 132 -10.00 -44.58 3.62
N LEU A 133 -9.17 -44.17 4.58
CA LEU A 133 -8.36 -45.08 5.40
C LEU A 133 -9.22 -45.91 6.35
N VAL A 134 -10.17 -45.27 7.05
CA VAL A 134 -11.14 -45.95 7.93
C VAL A 134 -11.96 -46.96 7.15
N ASN A 135 -12.47 -46.60 5.97
CA ASN A 135 -13.23 -47.51 5.11
C ASN A 135 -12.40 -48.73 4.67
N ARG A 136 -11.10 -48.56 4.36
CA ARG A 136 -10.19 -49.68 4.04
C ARG A 136 -9.94 -50.59 5.25
N ILE A 137 -9.75 -50.02 6.45
CA ILE A 137 -9.57 -50.80 7.69
C ILE A 137 -10.85 -51.56 8.03
N ASN A 138 -12.01 -50.91 7.95
CA ASN A 138 -13.31 -51.53 8.17
C ASN A 138 -13.56 -52.65 7.15
N SER A 139 -13.34 -52.43 5.85
CA SER A 139 -13.56 -53.46 4.83
C SER A 139 -12.64 -54.68 5.00
N THR A 140 -11.39 -54.48 5.41
CA THR A 140 -10.47 -55.60 5.70
C THR A 140 -10.82 -56.32 7.01
N THR A 141 -11.33 -55.60 8.00
CA THR A 141 -11.81 -56.17 9.28
C THR A 141 -13.08 -56.98 9.06
N GLU A 142 -14.06 -56.44 8.32
CA GLU A 142 -15.27 -57.17 7.91
C GLU A 142 -14.92 -58.40 7.06
N ALA A 143 -14.00 -58.29 6.10
CA ALA A 143 -13.58 -59.43 5.28
C ALA A 143 -12.94 -60.53 6.15
N ARG A 144 -12.09 -60.16 7.12
CA ARG A 144 -11.52 -61.10 8.10
C ARG A 144 -12.60 -61.71 9.01
N GLN A 145 -13.59 -60.93 9.46
CA GLN A 145 -14.69 -61.44 10.28
C GLN A 145 -15.58 -62.41 9.48
N ARG A 146 -15.98 -62.07 8.25
CA ARG A 146 -16.73 -62.97 7.35
C ARG A 146 -15.95 -64.25 7.04
N ALA A 147 -14.62 -64.19 6.92
CA ALA A 147 -13.78 -65.38 6.73
C ALA A 147 -13.54 -66.19 8.02
N ALA A 148 -13.68 -65.58 9.20
CA ALA A 148 -13.51 -66.23 10.50
C ALA A 148 -14.83 -66.77 11.09
N SER A 149 -15.98 -66.40 10.53
CA SER A 149 -17.29 -66.97 10.85
C SER A 149 -17.61 -68.16 9.93
N PRO A 150 -17.44 -69.42 10.38
CA PRO A 150 -18.14 -70.54 9.75
C PRO A 150 -19.65 -70.34 9.92
N SER A 151 -20.40 -70.78 8.92
CA SER A 151 -21.87 -70.63 8.83
C SER A 151 -22.61 -71.09 10.09
N PRO A 152 -23.42 -70.23 10.73
CA PRO A 152 -24.55 -70.70 11.53
C PRO A 152 -25.72 -71.02 10.59
N GLU A 153 -25.92 -72.31 10.38
CA GLU A 153 -27.15 -72.85 9.80
C GLU A 153 -28.34 -72.54 10.74
N HIS A 154 -29.48 -72.12 10.17
CA HIS A 154 -30.80 -71.97 10.81
C HIS A 154 -30.92 -71.33 12.22
N ALA A 155 -31.45 -70.10 12.27
CA ALA A 155 -32.54 -69.75 13.19
C ALA A 155 -33.33 -68.53 12.66
N GLN A 156 -34.65 -68.67 12.54
CA GLN A 156 -35.57 -67.65 12.05
C GLN A 156 -36.51 -67.23 13.20
N VAL A 157 -36.84 -65.94 13.29
CA VAL A 157 -37.94 -65.36 14.11
C VAL A 157 -37.82 -65.44 15.64
N ASP A 158 -37.64 -64.29 16.29
CA ASP A 158 -38.73 -63.72 17.12
C ASP A 158 -38.52 -62.24 17.49
N PRO A 159 -39.52 -61.34 17.35
CA PRO A 159 -39.42 -59.93 17.73
C PRO A 159 -40.16 -59.66 19.05
N THR A 160 -39.46 -59.73 20.19
CA THR A 160 -39.99 -59.22 21.47
C THR A 160 -39.10 -58.07 21.97
N GLY A 161 -39.70 -56.88 22.08
CA GLY A 161 -38.94 -55.65 22.34
C GLY A 161 -38.51 -55.47 23.79
N MET A 162 -37.44 -54.71 23.99
CA MET A 162 -37.21 -53.99 25.23
C MET A 162 -36.66 -52.59 24.94
N SER A 163 -37.15 -51.61 25.69
CA SER A 163 -37.06 -50.17 25.40
C SER A 163 -35.68 -49.55 25.65
N LEU A 164 -35.37 -48.50 24.88
CA LEU A 164 -34.30 -47.56 25.20
C LEU A 164 -34.47 -46.96 26.60
N PRO A 165 -33.36 -46.68 27.29
CA PRO A 165 -33.22 -45.42 28.03
C PRO A 165 -32.17 -44.52 27.36
N ARG A 166 -32.65 -43.46 26.69
CA ARG A 166 -31.81 -42.42 26.10
C ARG A 166 -31.30 -41.48 27.20
N GLN A 167 -30.21 -41.84 27.87
CA GLN A 167 -29.58 -40.96 28.86
C GLN A 167 -28.38 -40.21 28.26
N ILE A 168 -28.61 -39.02 27.73
CA ILE A 168 -27.56 -38.11 27.26
C ILE A 168 -26.98 -37.40 28.49
N LYS A 169 -25.73 -37.68 28.83
CA LYS A 169 -24.94 -36.90 29.81
C LYS A 169 -23.72 -36.32 29.09
N PRO A 170 -23.63 -34.99 28.89
CA PRO A 170 -22.45 -34.39 28.27
C PRO A 170 -21.30 -34.39 29.28
N GLN A 171 -20.28 -35.21 29.03
CA GLN A 171 -19.07 -35.24 29.84
C GLN A 171 -17.93 -34.56 29.08
N SER A 172 -17.68 -33.30 29.43
CA SER A 172 -16.51 -32.55 28.97
C SER A 172 -15.23 -33.22 29.43
N ALA A 173 -14.28 -33.44 28.51
CA ALA A 173 -12.91 -33.85 28.82
C ALA A 173 -11.93 -32.77 28.31
N PRO A 174 -10.83 -32.50 29.04
CA PRO A 174 -10.05 -31.28 28.84
C PRO A 174 -8.95 -31.38 27.78
N VAL A 175 -8.51 -30.21 27.33
CA VAL A 175 -7.29 -29.98 26.54
C VAL A 175 -6.06 -30.52 27.27
N SER A 176 -5.18 -31.22 26.54
CA SER A 176 -3.79 -31.45 26.94
C SER A 176 -2.85 -30.94 25.86
N GLN A 177 -1.83 -30.20 26.29
CA GLN A 177 -0.91 -29.46 25.42
C GLN A 177 0.19 -30.34 24.82
N ALA A 178 0.84 -29.77 23.80
CA ALA A 178 1.98 -30.30 23.08
C ALA A 178 3.15 -30.81 23.95
N LYS A 179 3.90 -31.76 23.40
CA LYS A 179 5.35 -31.82 23.62
C LYS A 179 6.09 -32.17 22.33
N GLU A 180 7.21 -31.49 22.15
CA GLU A 180 8.05 -31.38 20.96
C GLU A 180 9.18 -32.44 20.95
N GLY A 181 9.65 -32.95 19.79
CA GLY A 181 10.58 -34.10 19.83
C GLY A 181 11.17 -34.72 18.53
N ASN A 182 11.57 -33.92 17.54
CA ASN A 182 12.76 -34.13 16.67
C ASN A 182 12.96 -35.43 15.79
N ARG A 183 12.94 -35.22 14.46
CA ARG A 183 13.81 -35.81 13.38
C ARG A 183 14.16 -37.33 13.33
N SER A 184 13.87 -37.96 12.18
CA SER A 184 14.95 -38.43 11.28
C SER A 184 14.55 -38.79 9.84
N LYS A 185 15.56 -38.60 8.98
CA LYS A 185 15.67 -38.63 7.51
C LYS A 185 15.67 -40.07 6.95
N GLY A 186 15.10 -40.29 5.75
CA GLY A 186 15.19 -41.54 4.99
C GLY A 186 14.85 -41.33 3.50
N ASN A 187 15.62 -41.92 2.58
CA ASN A 187 15.72 -41.51 1.18
C ASN A 187 15.26 -42.61 0.18
N ASN A 188 15.12 -42.19 -1.10
CA ASN A 188 15.01 -42.98 -2.35
C ASN A 188 13.58 -43.32 -2.83
N THR A 189 13.10 -42.79 -3.98
CA THR A 189 13.41 -43.16 -5.41
C THR A 189 12.72 -44.49 -5.78
N VAL A 190 11.76 -44.56 -6.71
CA VAL A 190 11.90 -44.53 -8.18
C VAL A 190 10.61 -44.04 -8.87
N SER A 191 10.74 -43.40 -10.05
CA SER A 191 9.68 -43.24 -11.07
C SER A 191 10.14 -43.93 -12.37
N PRO A 192 9.24 -44.56 -13.16
CA PRO A 192 8.71 -43.94 -14.39
C PRO A 192 7.26 -44.37 -14.71
N GLU A 193 6.66 -44.08 -15.88
CA GLU A 193 6.42 -42.79 -16.55
C GLU A 193 5.27 -42.99 -17.58
N SER A 194 4.33 -42.04 -17.68
CA SER A 194 3.51 -41.86 -18.91
C SER A 194 2.92 -40.44 -19.01
N LYS A 195 3.53 -39.60 -19.85
CA LYS A 195 2.99 -38.34 -20.42
C LYS A 195 2.10 -38.69 -21.65
N PRO A 196 1.21 -37.80 -22.19
CA PRO A 196 1.41 -36.35 -22.41
C PRO A 196 0.19 -35.50 -21.92
N GLN A 197 0.05 -34.17 -22.03
CA GLN A 197 0.69 -33.13 -22.86
C GLN A 197 0.41 -31.70 -22.31
N LYS A 198 1.40 -30.97 -21.76
CA LYS A 198 1.47 -29.48 -21.72
C LYS A 198 2.85 -29.06 -21.21
N ARG A 199 3.71 -28.49 -22.06
CA ARG A 199 5.18 -28.45 -21.80
C ARG A 199 5.81 -27.04 -21.70
N GLU A 200 5.00 -26.00 -21.49
CA GLU A 200 5.47 -24.60 -21.53
C GLU A 200 5.38 -23.84 -20.19
N ALA A 201 4.72 -24.39 -19.16
CA ALA A 201 4.53 -23.69 -17.88
C ALA A 201 5.59 -24.01 -16.80
N GLU A 202 6.39 -25.07 -16.97
CA GLU A 202 7.41 -25.47 -16.00
C GLU A 202 8.64 -24.52 -15.90
N PRO A 203 9.21 -23.93 -16.98
CA PRO A 203 10.41 -23.10 -16.84
C PRO A 203 10.13 -21.77 -16.13
N ASP A 204 8.94 -21.20 -16.34
CA ASP A 204 8.52 -19.93 -15.72
C ASP A 204 8.26 -20.12 -14.21
N LEU A 205 7.67 -21.26 -13.81
CA LEU A 205 7.50 -21.62 -12.40
C LEU A 205 8.85 -21.82 -11.69
N ILE A 206 9.83 -22.44 -12.35
CA ILE A 206 11.19 -22.61 -11.81
C ILE A 206 11.90 -21.25 -11.68
N ALA A 207 11.75 -20.35 -12.65
CA ALA A 207 12.26 -18.98 -12.58
C ALA A 207 11.58 -18.17 -11.45
N GLN A 208 10.28 -18.36 -11.23
CA GLN A 208 9.55 -17.71 -10.15
C GLN A 208 9.97 -18.23 -8.77
N ILE A 209 10.20 -19.54 -8.63
CA ILE A 209 10.74 -20.12 -7.39
C ILE A 209 12.16 -19.60 -7.09
N SER A 210 13.03 -19.52 -8.10
CA SER A 210 14.41 -19.05 -7.90
C SER A 210 14.47 -17.56 -7.52
N THR A 211 13.64 -16.72 -8.14
CA THR A 211 13.53 -15.29 -7.82
C THR A 211 12.94 -15.05 -6.43
N LEU A 212 11.89 -15.79 -6.02
CA LEU A 212 11.35 -15.73 -4.66
C LEU A 212 12.38 -16.19 -3.61
N GLN A 213 13.14 -17.25 -3.89
CA GLN A 213 14.19 -17.74 -3.00
C GLN A 213 15.36 -16.75 -2.88
N GLN A 214 15.72 -16.07 -3.97
CA GLN A 214 16.70 -14.98 -3.97
C GLN A 214 16.20 -13.76 -3.19
N GLN A 215 14.91 -13.41 -3.33
CA GLN A 215 14.28 -12.31 -2.59
C GLN A 215 14.21 -12.58 -1.08
N LEU A 216 13.90 -13.81 -0.67
CA LEU A 216 13.93 -14.23 0.74
C LEU A 216 15.34 -14.13 1.33
N ASN A 217 16.36 -14.62 0.62
CA ASN A 217 17.76 -14.50 1.06
C ASN A 217 18.18 -13.04 1.20
N ALA A 218 17.86 -12.19 0.23
CA ALA A 218 18.15 -10.76 0.28
C ALA A 218 17.41 -10.03 1.42
N SER A 219 16.18 -10.43 1.74
CA SER A 219 15.43 -9.90 2.88
C SER A 219 16.08 -10.29 4.21
N HIS A 220 16.46 -11.55 4.36
CA HIS A 220 17.08 -12.07 5.57
C HIS A 220 18.49 -11.50 5.82
N GLU A 221 19.22 -11.13 4.77
CA GLU A 221 20.49 -10.41 4.89
C GLU A 221 20.29 -8.96 5.35
N ARG A 222 19.24 -8.27 4.87
CA ARG A 222 18.86 -6.93 5.37
C ARG A 222 18.51 -6.95 6.85
N GLU A 223 17.72 -7.93 7.29
CA GLU A 223 17.41 -8.12 8.72
C GLU A 223 18.66 -8.30 9.57
N LYS A 224 19.59 -9.16 9.14
CA LYS A 224 20.88 -9.36 9.84
C LYS A 224 21.72 -8.09 9.91
N ASN A 225 21.71 -7.27 8.87
CA ASN A 225 22.43 -6.00 8.86
C ASN A 225 21.77 -4.96 9.76
N LEU A 226 20.43 -4.84 9.76
CA LEU A 226 19.68 -4.01 10.70
C LEU A 226 19.89 -4.45 12.15
N GLN A 227 19.90 -5.76 12.45
CA GLN A 227 20.22 -6.28 13.79
C GLN A 227 21.65 -5.92 14.22
N LYS A 228 22.63 -5.98 13.31
CA LYS A 228 24.01 -5.54 13.58
C LYS A 228 24.08 -4.03 13.83
N GLU A 229 23.32 -3.22 13.09
CA GLU A 229 23.26 -1.77 13.28
C GLU A 229 22.58 -1.39 14.60
N LEU A 230 21.45 -2.01 14.94
CA LEU A 230 20.80 -1.85 16.24
C LEU A 230 21.73 -2.29 17.38
N THR A 231 22.43 -3.42 17.26
CA THR A 231 23.41 -3.87 18.27
C THR A 231 24.58 -2.89 18.40
N LYS A 232 25.05 -2.31 17.29
CA LYS A 232 26.09 -1.27 17.31
C LYS A 232 25.60 0.06 17.91
N ALA A 233 24.36 0.45 17.63
CA ALA A 233 23.72 1.64 18.19
C ALA A 233 23.48 1.47 19.70
N GLN A 234 22.96 0.32 20.14
CA GLN A 234 22.78 -0.05 21.54
C GLN A 234 24.11 -0.01 22.31
N ARG A 235 25.21 -0.49 21.71
CA ARG A 235 26.56 -0.40 22.29
C ARG A 235 27.19 1.00 22.23
N ARG A 236 26.65 1.91 21.40
CA ARG A 236 27.12 3.30 21.27
C ARG A 236 26.32 4.28 22.11
N ALA A 237 25.16 3.90 22.64
CA ALA A 237 24.44 4.68 23.64
C ALA A 237 25.16 4.53 24.99
N PRO A 238 25.84 5.57 25.52
CA PRO A 238 26.39 5.50 26.86
C PRO A 238 25.27 5.51 27.89
N THR A 239 25.46 4.75 28.97
CA THR A 239 24.61 4.81 30.16
C THR A 239 24.51 6.25 30.64
N ILE A 240 23.33 6.85 30.54
CA ILE A 240 23.04 8.16 31.14
C ILE A 240 22.94 7.93 32.65
N GLN A 241 24.08 7.99 33.33
CA GLN A 241 24.15 8.10 34.78
C GLN A 241 23.47 9.42 35.19
N PRO A 242 22.48 9.40 36.10
CA PRO A 242 21.88 10.63 36.59
C PRO A 242 22.91 11.38 37.43
N LYS A 243 23.40 12.51 36.92
CA LYS A 243 24.27 13.41 37.69
C LYS A 243 23.38 14.18 38.67
N GLU A 244 23.24 13.66 39.89
CA GLU A 244 22.53 14.33 40.96
C GLU A 244 23.11 15.74 41.18
N THR A 245 22.25 16.75 41.09
CA THR A 245 22.56 18.13 41.42
C THR A 245 22.55 18.28 42.93
N ASN A 246 23.68 18.03 43.57
CA ASN A 246 23.85 18.29 44.99
C ASN A 246 24.01 19.81 45.21
N ILE A 247 22.94 20.46 45.67
CA ILE A 247 22.91 21.87 46.08
C ILE A 247 22.64 21.89 47.59
N ALA A 248 23.69 21.98 48.40
CA ALA A 248 23.64 22.34 49.82
C ALA A 248 25.05 22.66 50.34
N GLY A 249 25.22 23.79 51.03
CA GLY A 249 26.48 24.22 51.66
C GLY A 249 26.92 25.60 51.21
#